data_AF-A0A929Q151-F1
#
_entry.id   AF-A0A929Q151-F1
#
_cell.length_a   1.000
_cell.length_b   1.000
_cell.length_c   1.000
_cell.angle_alpha   90.00
_cell.angle_beta   90.00
_cell.angle_gamma   90.00
#
_symmetry.space_group_name_H-M   'P 1'
#
loop_
_entity.id
_entity.type
_entity.pdbx_description
1 polymer ?
#
loop_
_entity_poly.entity_id
_entity_poly.type
_entity_poly.pdbx_seq_one_letter_code
_entity_poly.pdbx_strand_id
1 'polypeptide(L)'
;GCPFAACGNCPFKEHKRVRSGNISRKMIQRAEIQRTIRSDEFEENYRFRNGVEAIPSQLRRNQKIDNLPYRGFLGKKMGCFLAITAINVRRALRYAQEDAKKVLDYIFQLVFTGMLVNFDLISQTD
;
A
#
# COMPACT_ATOMS: atom_id res chain seq x y z
N GLY A 1 35.91 1.86 9.50
CA GLY A 1 35.94 2.69 8.28
C GLY A 1 34.54 2.86 7.73
N CYS A 2 34.29 3.88 6.91
CA CYS A 2 32.97 4.12 6.31
C CYS A 2 32.53 2.92 5.45
N PRO A 3 31.35 2.32 5.67
CA PRO A 3 30.89 1.15 4.91
C PRO A 3 30.74 1.44 3.41
N PHE A 4 30.42 2.69 3.04
CA PHE A 4 30.32 3.11 1.63
C PHE A 4 31.67 3.27 0.92
N ALA A 5 32.78 3.41 1.67
CA ALA A 5 34.11 3.53 1.09
C ALA A 5 34.64 2.17 0.56
N ALA A 6 34.27 1.06 1.20
CA ALA A 6 34.64 -0.28 0.77
C ALA A 6 33.95 -0.69 -0.55
N CYS A 7 32.77 -0.13 -0.82
CA CYS A 7 31.94 -0.47 -1.99
C CYS A 7 32.13 0.48 -3.18
N GLY A 8 33.07 1.44 -3.11
CA GLY A 8 33.31 2.43 -4.18
C GLY A 8 32.23 3.51 -4.34
N ASN A 9 31.11 3.43 -3.61
CA ASN A 9 29.97 4.35 -3.69
C ASN A 9 30.02 5.48 -2.64
N CYS A 10 31.22 5.96 -2.30
CA CYS A 10 31.35 7.06 -1.36
C CYS A 10 30.82 8.37 -1.98
N PRO A 11 29.87 9.07 -1.34
CA PRO A 11 29.36 10.35 -1.85
C PRO A 11 30.38 11.50 -1.73
N PHE A 12 31.50 11.28 -1.02
CA PHE A 12 32.60 12.24 -0.89
C PHE A 12 33.69 11.93 -1.90
N LYS A 13 34.09 12.94 -2.69
CA LYS A 13 35.23 12.89 -3.59
C LYS A 13 36.51 13.00 -2.80
N GLU A 14 37.48 12.17 -3.15
CA GLU A 14 38.78 12.12 -2.51
C GLU A 14 39.79 12.96 -3.29
N HIS A 15 40.46 13.89 -2.60
CA HIS A 15 41.56 14.68 -3.14
C HIS A 15 42.83 14.41 -2.33
N LYS A 16 43.99 14.80 -2.86
CA LYS A 16 45.32 14.55 -2.25
C LYS A 16 45.45 14.91 -0.76
N ARG A 17 44.68 15.89 -0.26
CA ARG A 17 44.76 16.36 1.15
C ARG A 17 43.41 16.49 1.86
N VAL A 18 42.30 16.41 1.14
CA VAL A 18 40.95 16.65 1.68
C VAL A 18 39.92 15.76 0.98
N ARG A 19 38.82 15.46 1.67
CA ARG A 19 37.60 14.94 1.04
C ARG A 19 36.57 16.05 0.93
N SER A 20 35.98 16.20 -0.25
CA SER A 20 34.93 17.19 -0.50
C SER A 20 33.63 16.47 -0.89
N GLY A 21 32.49 17.01 -0.46
CA GLY A 21 31.18 16.46 -0.77
C GLY A 21 30.12 17.52 -0.59
N ASN A 22 29.09 17.47 -1.43
CA ASN A 22 27.96 18.39 -1.35
C ASN A 22 26.84 17.77 -0.54
N ILE A 23 26.49 18.39 0.58
CA ILE A 23 25.31 18.04 1.38
C ILE A 23 24.20 19.03 1.03
N SER A 24 23.20 18.56 0.30
CA SER A 24 22.01 19.36 0.02
C SER A 24 21.02 19.31 1.19
N ARG A 25 20.18 20.34 1.34
CA ARG A 25 19.09 20.33 2.33
C ARG A 25 18.17 19.11 2.18
N LYS A 26 17.95 18.63 0.95
CA LYS A 26 17.16 17.42 0.67
C LYS A 26 17.80 16.16 1.24
N MET A 27 19.13 16.08 1.25
CA MET A 27 19.85 14.93 1.83
C MET A 27 19.70 14.91 3.35
N ILE A 28 19.78 16.08 3.99
CA ILE A 28 19.59 16.22 5.44
C ILE A 28 18.17 15.80 5.81
N GLN A 29 17.15 16.33 5.13
CA GLN A 29 15.76 15.96 5.35
C GLN A 29 15.50 14.46 5.12
N ARG A 30 16.08 13.87 4.08
CA ARG A 30 15.96 12.42 3.85
C ARG A 30 16.61 11.62 4.99
N ALA A 31 17.76 12.05 5.50
CA ALA A 31 18.42 11.38 6.61
C ALA A 31 17.61 11.49 7.91
N GLU A 32 16.98 12.65 8.16
CA GLU A 32 16.05 12.85 9.29
C GLU A 32 14.85 11.93 9.18
N ILE A 33 14.20 11.88 8.02
CA ILE A 33 13.09 10.96 7.75
C ILE A 33 13.54 9.50 7.95
N GLN A 34 14.72 9.13 7.45
CA GLN A 34 15.23 7.76 7.61
C GLN A 34 15.44 7.36 9.07
N ARG A 35 15.76 8.31 9.96
CA ARG A 35 15.84 8.04 11.40
C ARG A 35 14.46 7.76 12.01
N THR A 36 13.41 8.38 11.49
CA THR A 36 12.03 8.22 11.98
C THR A 36 11.24 7.13 11.25
N ILE A 37 11.80 6.46 10.23
CA ILE A 37 11.11 5.41 9.45
C ILE A 37 10.51 4.28 10.32
N ARG A 38 11.12 4.00 11.48
CA ARG A 38 10.69 2.92 12.38
C ARG A 38 9.62 3.33 13.39
N SER A 39 9.16 4.59 13.40
CA SER A 39 8.06 4.98 14.28
C SER A 39 6.71 4.60 13.67
N ASP A 40 5.77 4.22 14.53
CA ASP A 40 4.41 3.84 14.11
C ASP A 40 3.70 5.01 13.41
N GLU A 41 3.92 6.24 13.89
CA GLU A 41 3.39 7.47 13.29
C GLU A 41 3.90 7.68 11.86
N PHE A 42 5.17 7.35 11.59
CA PHE A 42 5.71 7.43 10.25
C PHE A 42 5.07 6.38 9.34
N GLU A 43 4.87 5.17 9.85
CA GLU A 43 4.25 4.09 9.08
C GLU A 43 2.81 4.42 8.68
N GLU A 44 2.00 4.94 9.60
CA GLU A 44 0.61 5.34 9.31
C GLU A 44 0.55 6.44 8.24
N ASN A 45 1.34 7.50 8.41
CA ASN A 45 1.42 8.59 7.45
C ASN A 45 1.92 8.12 6.07
N TYR A 46 2.88 7.20 6.05
CA TYR A 46 3.41 6.62 4.82
C TYR A 46 2.35 5.77 4.10
N ARG A 47 1.58 4.96 4.83
CA ARG A 47 0.45 4.18 4.28
C ARG A 47 -0.62 5.10 3.70
N PHE A 48 -0.98 6.19 4.39
CA PHE A 48 -1.94 7.17 3.89
C PHE A 48 -1.46 7.81 2.58
N ARG A 49 -0.20 8.28 2.53
CA ARG A 49 0.38 8.88 1.33
C ARG A 49 0.38 7.92 0.15
N ASN A 50 0.79 6.66 0.35
CA ASN A 50 0.74 5.64 -0.69
C ASN A 50 -0.68 5.44 -1.22
N GLY A 51 -1.69 5.52 -0.34
CA GLY A 51 -3.10 5.52 -0.72
C GLY A 51 -3.44 6.68 -1.67
N VAL A 52 -3.02 7.90 -1.34
CA VAL A 52 -3.27 9.11 -2.16
C VAL A 52 -2.53 9.05 -3.50
N GLU A 53 -1.24 8.72 -3.49
CA GLU A 53 -0.39 8.67 -4.69
C GLU A 53 -0.82 7.55 -5.67
N ALA A 54 -1.47 6.49 -5.17
CA ALA A 54 -2.02 5.43 -5.99
C ALA A 54 -3.25 5.85 -6.81
N ILE A 55 -4.04 6.84 -6.33
CA ILE A 55 -5.30 7.25 -6.96
C ILE A 55 -5.10 7.72 -8.42
N PRO A 56 -4.17 8.65 -8.72
CA PRO A 56 -3.93 9.08 -10.11
C PRO A 56 -3.57 7.91 -11.04
N SER A 57 -2.76 6.97 -10.56
CA SER A 57 -2.38 5.78 -11.34
C SER A 57 -3.58 4.89 -11.65
N GLN A 58 -4.47 4.68 -10.67
CA GLN A 58 -5.69 3.88 -10.86
C GLN A 58 -6.68 4.58 -11.80
N LEU A 59 -6.84 5.90 -11.68
CA LEU A 59 -7.71 6.68 -12.56
C LEU A 59 -7.25 6.62 -14.02
N ARG A 60 -5.94 6.77 -14.28
CA ARG A 60 -5.40 6.65 -15.63
C ARG A 60 -5.54 5.23 -16.20
N ARG A 61 -5.22 4.19 -15.43
CA ARG A 61 -5.28 2.79 -15.89
C ARG A 61 -6.70 2.25 -16.06
N ASN A 62 -7.55 2.43 -15.04
CA ASN A 62 -8.85 1.78 -14.99
C ASN A 62 -9.97 2.63 -15.59
N GLN A 63 -9.86 3.96 -15.51
CA GLN A 63 -10.93 4.89 -15.92
C GLN A 63 -10.54 5.74 -17.13
N LYS A 64 -9.31 5.60 -17.65
CA LYS A 64 -8.80 6.28 -18.86
C LYS A 64 -9.07 7.80 -18.82
N ILE A 65 -8.80 8.42 -17.68
CA ILE A 65 -9.18 9.81 -17.38
C ILE A 65 -8.60 10.84 -18.38
N ASP A 66 -7.47 10.51 -19.00
CA ASP A 66 -6.82 11.36 -20.02
C ASP A 66 -7.63 11.40 -21.34
N ASN A 67 -8.42 10.34 -21.61
CA ASN A 67 -9.21 10.15 -22.82
C ASN A 67 -10.72 10.21 -22.54
N LEU A 68 -11.15 11.09 -21.61
CA LEU A 68 -12.57 11.28 -21.32
C LEU A 68 -13.32 11.88 -22.53
N PRO A 69 -14.53 11.38 -22.86
CA PRO A 69 -15.32 11.87 -23.99
C PRO A 69 -15.95 13.25 -23.73
N TYR A 70 -15.83 13.78 -22.51
CA TYR A 70 -16.43 15.05 -22.10
C TYR A 70 -15.57 16.25 -22.51
N ARG A 71 -16.20 17.25 -23.14
CA ARG A 71 -15.57 18.53 -23.50
C ARG A 71 -15.78 19.58 -22.40
N GLY A 72 -14.85 20.52 -22.31
CA GLY A 72 -14.90 21.61 -21.32
C GLY A 72 -14.55 21.19 -19.89
N PHE A 73 -14.20 22.17 -19.06
CA PHE A 73 -13.75 21.93 -17.68
C PHE A 73 -14.84 21.28 -16.81
N LEU A 74 -16.09 21.76 -16.91
CA LEU A 74 -17.20 21.26 -16.10
C LEU A 74 -17.51 19.79 -16.42
N GLY A 75 -17.57 19.43 -17.70
CA GLY A 75 -17.80 18.04 -18.13
C GLY A 75 -16.68 17.10 -17.67
N LYS A 76 -15.42 17.51 -17.83
CA LYS A 76 -14.27 16.73 -17.34
C LYS A 76 -14.27 16.60 -15.82
N LYS A 77 -14.59 17.67 -15.08
CA LYS A 77 -14.70 17.64 -13.61
C LYS A 77 -15.74 16.63 -13.13
N MET A 78 -16.92 16.62 -13.74
CA MET A 78 -17.97 15.65 -13.43
C MET A 78 -17.53 14.22 -13.78
N GLY A 79 -16.91 14.02 -14.95
CA GLY A 79 -16.35 12.72 -15.35
C GLY A 79 -15.31 12.19 -14.36
N CYS A 80 -14.40 13.05 -13.88
CA CYS A 80 -13.42 12.70 -12.85
C CYS A 80 -14.10 12.28 -11.54
N PHE A 81 -15.14 13.01 -11.10
CA PHE A 81 -15.87 12.69 -9.88
C PHE A 81 -16.55 11.31 -9.97
N LEU A 82 -17.25 11.05 -11.08
CA LEU A 82 -17.88 9.75 -11.34
C LEU A 82 -16.85 8.61 -11.38
N ALA A 83 -15.69 8.83 -12.00
CA ALA A 83 -14.61 7.85 -12.06
C ALA A 83 -14.05 7.50 -10.67
N ILE A 84 -13.85 8.49 -9.79
CA ILE A 84 -13.43 8.30 -8.40
C ILE A 84 -14.51 7.52 -7.63
N THR A 85 -15.77 7.94 -7.76
CA THR A 85 -16.91 7.26 -7.11
C THR A 85 -17.02 5.80 -7.56
N ALA A 86 -16.84 5.51 -8.85
CA ALA A 86 -16.85 4.15 -9.37
C ALA A 86 -15.73 3.28 -8.78
N ILE A 87 -14.52 3.84 -8.56
CA ILE A 87 -13.43 3.15 -7.86
C ILE A 87 -13.84 2.83 -6.42
N ASN A 88 -14.37 3.81 -5.69
CA ASN A 88 -14.77 3.63 -4.30
C ASN A 88 -15.91 2.60 -4.14
N VAL A 89 -16.93 2.65 -5.00
CA VAL A 89 -18.03 1.68 -5.01
C VAL A 89 -17.51 0.27 -5.28
N ARG A 90 -16.65 0.08 -6.30
CA ARG A 90 -16.04 -1.23 -6.57
C ARG A 90 -15.23 -1.76 -5.39
N ARG A 91 -14.50 -0.89 -4.69
CA ARG A 91 -13.73 -1.27 -3.50
C ARG A 91 -14.65 -1.66 -2.34
N ALA A 92 -15.71 -0.91 -2.09
CA ALA A 92 -16.71 -1.23 -1.06
C ALA A 92 -17.38 -2.59 -1.33
N LEU A 93 -17.77 -2.86 -2.59
CA LEU A 93 -18.35 -4.16 -2.98
C LEU A 93 -17.36 -5.32 -2.78
N ARG A 94 -16.08 -5.13 -3.11
CA ARG A 94 -15.06 -6.15 -2.87
C ARG A 94 -14.88 -6.45 -1.39
N TYR A 95 -14.84 -5.43 -0.54
CA TYR A 95 -14.76 -5.65 0.91
C TYR A 95 -15.97 -6.41 1.45
N ALA A 96 -17.19 -6.03 1.03
CA ALA A 96 -18.39 -6.76 1.41
C ALA A 96 -18.36 -8.24 0.97
N GLN A 97 -17.83 -8.53 -0.23
CA GLN A 97 -17.66 -9.89 -0.72
C GLN A 97 -16.58 -10.67 0.05
N GLU A 98 -15.46 -10.03 0.39
CA GLU A 98 -14.39 -10.65 1.17
C GLU A 98 -14.85 -10.97 2.60
N ASP A 99 -15.60 -10.07 3.23
CA ASP A 99 -16.13 -10.30 4.56
C ASP A 99 -17.20 -11.41 4.57
N ALA A 100 -18.06 -11.47 3.54
CA ALA A 100 -19.00 -12.58 3.38
C ALA A 100 -18.29 -13.93 3.21
N LYS A 101 -17.18 -13.98 2.45
CA LYS A 101 -16.38 -15.20 2.29
C LYS A 101 -15.76 -15.66 3.61
N LYS A 102 -15.19 -14.75 4.40
CA LYS A 102 -14.64 -15.09 5.72
C LYS A 102 -15.70 -15.72 6.63
N VAL A 103 -16.90 -15.15 6.66
CA VAL A 103 -18.02 -15.69 7.46
C VAL A 103 -18.35 -17.12 7.01
N LEU A 104 -18.44 -17.35 5.69
CA LEU A 104 -18.67 -18.67 5.14
C LEU A 104 -17.56 -19.66 5.52
N ASP A 105 -16.30 -19.23 5.44
CA ASP A 105 -15.15 -20.05 5.82
C ASP A 105 -15.20 -20.43 7.31
N TYR A 106 -15.57 -19.50 8.20
CA TYR A 106 -15.76 -19.80 9.62
C TYR A 106 -16.89 -20.80 9.88
N ILE A 107 -18.02 -20.65 9.19
CA ILE A 107 -19.14 -21.60 9.30
C ILE A 107 -18.69 -22.98 8.85
N PHE A 108 -17.98 -23.07 7.73
CA PHE A 108 -17.46 -24.34 7.22
C PHE A 108 -16.49 -25.00 8.21
N GLN A 109 -15.57 -24.23 8.81
CA GLN A 109 -14.66 -24.73 9.84
C GLN A 109 -15.39 -25.25 11.08
N LEU A 110 -16.42 -24.53 11.55
CA LEU A 110 -17.26 -24.93 12.69
C LEU A 110 -18.02 -26.22 12.42
N VAL A 111 -18.65 -26.35 11.25
CA VAL A 111 -19.38 -27.56 10.87
C VAL A 111 -18.44 -28.75 10.75
N PHE A 112 -17.26 -28.55 10.15
CA PHE A 112 -16.26 -29.60 9.96
C PHE A 112 -15.69 -30.09 11.30
N THR A 113 -15.32 -29.16 12.20
CA THR A 113 -14.86 -29.53 13.56
C THR A 113 -15.97 -30.21 14.37
N GLY A 114 -17.21 -29.74 14.28
CA GLY A 114 -18.36 -30.39 14.93
C GLY A 114 -18.60 -31.80 14.40
N MET A 115 -18.44 -32.04 13.09
CA MET A 115 -18.57 -33.37 12.50
C MET A 115 -17.46 -34.31 12.96
N LEU A 116 -16.21 -33.84 13.05
CA LEU A 116 -15.10 -34.63 13.58
C LEU A 116 -15.31 -35.01 15.05
N VAL A 117 -15.71 -34.06 15.90
CA VAL A 117 -16.00 -34.34 17.31
C VAL A 117 -17.14 -35.35 17.47
N ASN A 118 -18.20 -35.24 16.65
CA ASN A 118 -19.30 -36.22 16.69
C ASN A 118 -18.85 -37.61 16.22
N PHE A 119 -17.97 -37.70 15.22
CA PHE A 119 -17.39 -38.98 14.78
C PHE A 119 -16.52 -39.62 15.87
N ASP A 120 -15.67 -38.83 16.52
CA ASP A 120 -14.81 -39.31 17.61
C ASP A 120 -15.65 -39.83 18.80
N LEU A 121 -16.74 -39.15 19.15
CA LEU A 121 -17.66 -39.59 20.22
C LEU A 121 -18.36 -40.91 19.89
N ILE A 122 -18.77 -41.12 18.65
CA ILE A 122 -19.40 -42.37 18.20
C ILE A 122 -18.38 -43.52 18.25
N SER A 123 -17.12 -43.26 17.88
CA SER A 123 -16.06 -44.27 17.90
C SER A 123 -15.64 -44.73 19.31
N GLN A 124 -15.93 -43.97 20.36
CA GLN A 124 -15.64 -44.34 21.75
C GLN A 124 -16.75 -45.14 22.43
N THR A 125 -17.94 -45.20 21.82
CA THR A 125 -19.10 -45.94 22.36
C THR A 125 -19.23 -47.38 21.84
N ASP A 126 -18.40 -47.75 20.86
CA ASP A 126 -18.22 -49.13 20.35
C ASP A 126 -17.01 -49.81 21.02
#